data_AF-A0A0V1PS83-F1
#
_entry.id   AF-A0A0V1PS83-F1
#
_cell.length_a   1.000
_cell.length_b   1.000
_cell.length_c   1.000
_cell.angle_alpha   90.00
_cell.angle_beta   90.00
_cell.angle_gamma   90.00
#
_symmetry.space_group_name_H-M   'P 1'
#
loop_
_entity.id
_entity.type
_entity.pdbx_description
1 polymer ?
#
loop_
_entity_poly.entity_id
_entity_poly.type
_entity_poly.pdbx_seq_one_letter_code
_entity_poly.pdbx_strand_id
1 'polypeptide(L)'
;MKFSSLVGTVIALASSVSGLTISEPTVQDGIINLGLQIGDDLTINSDAYLTIINALLSANVGVGSINNNGGFYFKYDGGIAAVSAAVATGNIDNEGTIVFSSETDSLATVLGLTTALGTFTNGADGKIYFDSQDGVASVYELVGVNGWENDGLIYMRQSNNLVGTALINSVNIGGLLSGSILEATNDGSICLDSTAYTQLLSVQGDGCMTVLNGGSINSLLDIATGVIGLDNDIYLADGNSNLQIGLGSLSVGVSGVIDIGTAPTYNLYGFGGGNSLQILGLGAIDGLSNIPLLGPVLDLVLALVKGLVGNVILGPVISYDSSTQVLTVDINVLPAVITAAKTLIPLLPSSIRLMSTKYNLHGNYDSTMFEVQGTNIVYNGDVPSQLVPQACSVCTTVTIPDIPTDGATSDCAECTEYTTTLTTTDSDG
;
A
#
# COMPACT_ATOMS: atom_id res chain seq x y z
N MET A 1 -43.99 57.24 26.95
CA MET A 1 -43.79 57.32 25.50
C MET A 1 -42.41 56.76 25.21
N LYS A 2 -42.34 55.60 24.55
CA LYS A 2 -41.78 55.40 23.19
C LYS A 2 -40.25 55.61 23.15
N PHE A 3 -39.40 54.77 22.58
CA PHE A 3 -39.47 53.48 21.89
C PHE A 3 -38.00 52.95 21.83
N SER A 4 -37.87 51.65 21.59
CA SER A 4 -36.68 50.81 21.44
C SER A 4 -35.57 51.23 20.44
N SER A 5 -34.33 50.77 20.70
CA SER A 5 -33.51 49.96 19.78
C SER A 5 -32.42 49.24 20.61
N LEU A 6 -32.62 48.01 21.06
CA LEU A 6 -32.49 46.74 20.31
C LEU A 6 -31.07 46.49 19.73
N VAL A 7 -30.30 45.74 20.52
CA VAL A 7 -29.57 44.51 20.13
C VAL A 7 -28.51 44.61 19.05
N GLY A 8 -27.28 44.31 19.46
CA GLY A 8 -26.14 44.02 18.59
C GLY A 8 -25.10 43.17 19.31
N THR A 9 -25.54 42.21 20.13
CA THR A 9 -24.63 41.17 20.63
C THR A 9 -24.51 40.13 19.53
N VAL A 10 -23.38 40.17 18.82
CA VAL A 10 -22.95 39.09 17.94
C VAL A 10 -22.76 37.86 18.82
N ILE A 11 -23.78 36.99 18.86
CA ILE A 11 -23.60 35.61 19.31
C ILE A 11 -22.78 34.95 18.20
N ALA A 12 -21.47 34.88 18.41
CA ALA A 12 -20.67 33.88 17.75
C ALA A 12 -21.23 32.54 18.23
N LEU A 13 -22.03 31.88 17.39
CA LEU A 13 -22.20 30.44 17.54
C LEU A 13 -20.81 29.87 17.30
N ALA A 14 -20.06 29.66 18.38
CA ALA A 14 -19.09 28.59 18.41
C ALA A 14 -19.91 27.34 18.11
N SER A 15 -19.87 26.87 16.87
CA SER A 15 -20.16 25.47 16.59
C SER A 15 -19.17 24.70 17.45
N SER A 16 -19.62 24.24 18.61
CA SER A 16 -18.90 23.27 19.41
C SER A 16 -18.79 22.04 18.52
N VAL A 17 -17.69 21.92 17.77
CA VAL A 17 -17.29 20.64 17.22
C VAL A 17 -17.13 19.75 18.45
N SER A 18 -18.08 18.84 18.62
CA SER A 18 -18.00 17.85 19.68
C SER A 18 -16.84 16.94 19.29
N GLY A 19 -15.85 16.85 20.15
CA GLY A 19 -14.62 16.15 19.84
C GLY A 19 -13.89 15.82 21.13
N LEU A 20 -13.28 14.63 21.18
CA LEU A 20 -12.46 14.20 22.28
C LEU A 20 -11.03 14.66 22.04
N THR A 21 -10.49 15.43 22.98
CA THR A 21 -9.06 15.78 22.98
C THR A 21 -8.35 14.98 24.06
N ILE A 22 -7.37 14.20 23.66
CA ILE A 22 -6.45 13.50 24.56
C ILE A 22 -5.25 14.42 24.80
N SER A 23 -5.27 15.09 25.96
CA SER A 23 -4.21 16.00 26.39
C SER A 23 -3.23 15.40 27.39
N GLU A 24 -3.51 14.18 27.86
CA GLU A 24 -2.67 13.45 28.82
C GLU A 24 -2.65 11.95 28.48
N PRO A 25 -1.61 11.22 28.92
CA PRO A 25 -1.54 9.76 28.85
C PRO A 25 -2.84 9.06 29.27
N THR A 26 -3.47 8.36 28.33
CA THR A 26 -4.75 7.68 28.51
C THR A 26 -4.65 6.23 28.06
N VAL A 27 -5.06 5.30 28.93
CA VAL A 27 -5.13 3.86 28.60
C VAL A 27 -6.57 3.39 28.81
N GLN A 28 -7.12 2.67 27.83
CA GLN A 28 -8.41 2.03 27.89
C GLN A 28 -8.28 0.53 27.65
N ASP A 29 -8.92 -0.27 28.50
CA ASP A 29 -8.93 -1.73 28.41
C ASP A 29 -10.38 -2.25 28.36
N GLY A 30 -10.66 -3.17 27.45
CA GLY A 30 -11.97 -3.80 27.28
C GLY A 30 -12.93 -3.03 26.36
N ILE A 31 -14.22 -2.97 26.72
CA ILE A 31 -15.24 -2.33 25.86
C ILE A 31 -14.91 -0.84 25.71
N ILE A 32 -14.60 -0.42 24.47
CA ILE A 32 -14.33 0.98 24.16
C ILE A 32 -15.59 1.79 24.43
N ASN A 33 -15.52 2.71 25.38
CA ASN A 33 -16.50 3.77 25.55
C ASN A 33 -15.74 5.10 25.65
N LEU A 34 -15.27 5.59 24.50
CA LEU A 34 -14.63 6.91 24.38
C LEU A 34 -15.63 8.07 24.56
N GLY A 35 -16.92 7.78 24.77
CA GLY A 35 -17.98 8.80 24.81
C GLY A 35 -18.20 9.51 23.47
N LEU A 36 -17.51 9.07 22.41
CA LEU A 36 -17.57 9.64 21.07
C LEU A 36 -18.88 9.23 20.41
N GLN A 37 -19.64 10.22 19.96
CA GLN A 37 -20.74 10.00 19.04
C GLN A 37 -20.21 9.92 17.60
N ILE A 38 -20.99 9.31 16.72
CA ILE A 38 -20.65 9.27 15.30
C ILE A 38 -20.48 10.70 14.77
N GLY A 39 -19.27 11.00 14.30
CA GLY A 39 -18.91 12.32 13.78
C GLY A 39 -18.13 13.21 14.75
N ASP A 40 -17.88 12.78 15.98
CA ASP A 40 -17.04 13.53 16.92
C ASP A 40 -15.55 13.35 16.58
N ASP A 41 -14.81 14.44 16.45
CA ASP A 41 -13.37 14.39 16.14
C ASP A 41 -12.56 13.80 17.33
N LEU A 42 -11.53 13.03 17.03
CA LEU A 42 -10.51 12.58 17.99
C LEU A 42 -9.22 13.35 17.72
N THR A 43 -8.72 14.07 18.72
CA THR A 43 -7.42 14.76 18.66
C THR A 43 -6.52 14.24 19.77
N ILE A 44 -5.30 13.82 19.42
CA ILE A 44 -4.27 13.41 20.39
C ILE A 44 -3.14 14.44 20.31
N ASN A 45 -2.88 15.14 21.41
CA ASN A 45 -1.84 16.17 21.48
C ASN A 45 -0.43 15.54 21.47
N SER A 46 0.57 16.34 21.07
CA SER A 46 1.97 15.87 20.90
C SER A 46 2.58 15.20 22.13
N ASP A 47 2.20 15.65 23.32
CA ASP A 47 2.77 15.19 24.58
C ASP A 47 1.88 14.13 25.27
N ALA A 48 0.85 13.64 24.57
CA ALA A 48 -0.14 12.71 25.07
C ALA A 48 -0.16 11.42 24.26
N TYR A 49 -0.82 10.40 24.82
CA TYR A 49 -1.13 9.20 24.07
C TYR A 49 -2.47 8.61 24.46
N LEU A 50 -3.05 7.85 23.53
CA LEU A 50 -4.19 6.98 23.75
C LEU A 50 -3.79 5.54 23.44
N THR A 51 -3.86 4.66 24.42
CA THR A 51 -3.71 3.21 24.23
C THR A 51 -5.06 2.53 24.40
N ILE A 52 -5.41 1.66 23.47
CA ILE A 52 -6.59 0.83 23.48
C ILE A 52 -6.15 -0.64 23.54
N ILE A 53 -6.55 -1.36 24.59
CA ILE A 53 -6.17 -2.74 24.85
C ILE A 53 -7.41 -3.64 24.79
N ASN A 54 -7.30 -4.79 24.12
CA ASN A 54 -8.33 -5.85 24.10
C ASN A 54 -9.75 -5.35 23.84
N ALA A 55 -9.86 -4.36 22.95
CA ALA A 55 -11.14 -3.87 22.55
C ALA A 55 -11.95 -4.99 21.90
N LEU A 56 -13.03 -5.42 22.56
CA LEU A 56 -14.09 -6.21 21.93
C LEU A 56 -14.77 -5.31 20.90
N LEU A 57 -14.17 -5.21 19.73
CA LEU A 57 -14.67 -4.38 18.65
C LEU A 57 -15.92 -5.03 18.07
N SER A 58 -17.08 -4.55 18.51
CA SER A 58 -18.00 -4.05 17.49
C SER A 58 -17.23 -2.99 16.73
N ALA A 59 -16.92 -3.25 15.46
CA ALA A 59 -16.42 -2.26 14.52
C ALA A 59 -17.03 -0.87 14.81
N ASN A 60 -16.22 0.19 14.66
CA ASN A 60 -16.57 1.62 14.78
C ASN A 60 -16.16 2.27 16.11
N VAL A 61 -14.89 2.65 16.24
CA VAL A 61 -14.60 3.99 16.76
C VAL A 61 -15.01 4.96 15.66
N GLY A 62 -16.32 5.11 15.44
CA GLY A 62 -16.89 5.92 14.38
C GLY A 62 -16.73 7.38 14.75
N VAL A 63 -15.54 7.92 14.53
CA VAL A 63 -15.24 9.33 14.83
C VAL A 63 -15.49 10.20 13.62
N GLY A 64 -15.53 11.50 13.81
CA GLY A 64 -15.39 12.51 12.77
C GLY A 64 -14.06 12.32 12.08
N SER A 65 -13.08 13.13 12.44
CA SER A 65 -11.70 13.02 12.00
C SER A 65 -10.79 12.48 13.11
N ILE A 66 -9.65 11.89 12.74
CA ILE A 66 -8.58 11.52 13.66
C ILE A 66 -7.40 12.46 13.39
N ASN A 67 -7.01 13.25 14.38
CA ASN A 67 -5.85 14.15 14.33
C ASN A 67 -4.83 13.68 15.36
N ASN A 68 -3.83 12.90 14.95
CA ASN A 68 -2.83 12.36 15.86
C ASN A 68 -1.50 13.13 15.75
N ASN A 69 -1.14 13.87 16.81
CA ASN A 69 0.19 14.48 16.94
C ASN A 69 1.07 13.77 17.99
N GLY A 70 0.49 12.88 18.80
CA GLY A 70 1.15 12.18 19.90
C GLY A 70 1.30 10.69 19.63
N GLY A 71 0.80 9.85 20.54
CA GLY A 71 0.77 8.40 20.38
C GLY A 71 -0.65 7.82 20.31
N PHE A 72 -0.92 6.97 19.32
CA PHE A 72 -2.17 6.22 19.22
C PHE A 72 -1.89 4.72 19.09
N TYR A 73 -2.17 3.96 20.14
CA TYR A 73 -1.75 2.57 20.25
C TYR A 73 -2.96 1.65 20.36
N PHE A 74 -2.92 0.55 19.62
CA PHE A 74 -3.87 -0.56 19.69
C PHE A 74 -3.09 -1.82 20.03
N LYS A 75 -3.47 -2.48 21.12
CA LYS A 75 -2.88 -3.73 21.59
C LYS A 75 -3.94 -4.81 21.72
N TYR A 76 -3.68 -5.96 21.14
CA TYR A 76 -4.52 -7.15 21.23
C TYR A 76 -3.75 -8.33 21.85
N ASP A 77 -4.23 -8.80 23.00
CA ASP A 77 -3.60 -9.85 23.83
C ASP A 77 -4.38 -11.18 23.82
N GLY A 78 -5.25 -11.40 22.83
CA GLY A 78 -5.94 -12.66 22.58
C GLY A 78 -7.46 -12.66 22.88
N GLY A 79 -8.23 -13.44 22.10
CA GLY A 79 -9.69 -13.53 22.21
C GLY A 79 -10.38 -14.25 21.04
N ILE A 80 -11.73 -14.22 21.01
CA ILE A 80 -12.58 -14.88 19.99
C ILE A 80 -13.11 -13.94 18.89
N ALA A 81 -12.63 -12.69 18.82
CA ALA A 81 -12.99 -11.74 17.77
C ALA A 81 -11.81 -10.81 17.48
N ALA A 82 -11.33 -10.77 16.24
CA ALA A 82 -10.11 -10.02 15.91
C ALA A 82 -10.33 -9.12 14.67
N VAL A 83 -10.76 -7.89 14.95
CA VAL A 83 -10.59 -6.73 14.08
C VAL A 83 -10.13 -5.61 15.00
N SER A 84 -8.97 -5.01 14.76
CA SER A 84 -8.54 -3.77 15.42
C SER A 84 -8.42 -2.69 14.36
N ALA A 85 -9.55 -2.04 14.06
CA ALA A 85 -9.62 -0.99 13.06
C ALA A 85 -10.18 0.30 13.65
N ALA A 86 -9.61 1.44 13.28
CA ALA A 86 -10.21 2.75 13.50
C ALA A 86 -10.89 3.22 12.20
N VAL A 87 -12.13 3.71 12.32
CA VAL A 87 -12.92 4.16 11.18
C VAL A 87 -13.31 5.62 11.38
N ALA A 88 -12.68 6.52 10.64
CA ALA A 88 -13.04 7.93 10.62
C ALA A 88 -14.11 8.19 9.56
N THR A 89 -15.07 9.07 9.84
CA THR A 89 -16.01 9.55 8.82
C THR A 89 -15.43 10.70 8.02
N GLY A 90 -14.60 11.53 8.65
CA GLY A 90 -13.75 12.58 8.08
C GLY A 90 -12.32 12.12 7.82
N ASN A 91 -11.35 12.99 8.06
CA ASN A 91 -9.95 12.76 7.72
C ASN A 91 -9.21 11.93 8.78
N ILE A 92 -8.13 11.29 8.37
CA ILE A 92 -7.12 10.74 9.28
C ILE A 92 -5.81 11.45 8.96
N ASP A 93 -5.38 12.31 9.87
CA ASP A 93 -4.15 13.08 9.78
C ASP A 93 -3.21 12.65 10.91
N ASN A 94 -2.06 12.08 10.53
CA ASN A 94 -1.06 11.56 11.48
C ASN A 94 0.28 12.28 11.32
N GLU A 95 0.68 13.00 12.36
CA GLU A 95 2.04 13.56 12.56
C GLU A 95 2.77 12.89 13.73
N GLY A 96 2.06 12.01 14.46
CA GLY A 96 2.58 11.27 15.60
C GLY A 96 2.91 9.82 15.28
N THR A 97 2.82 8.98 16.30
CA THR A 97 3.03 7.53 16.19
C THR A 97 1.70 6.79 16.32
N ILE A 98 1.43 5.87 15.39
CA ILE A 98 0.33 4.90 15.47
C ILE A 98 0.90 3.50 15.50
N VAL A 99 0.46 2.65 16.42
CA VAL A 99 0.86 1.24 16.48
C VAL A 99 -0.35 0.36 16.60
N PHE A 100 -0.42 -0.66 15.74
CA PHE A 100 -1.30 -1.81 15.90
C PHE A 100 -0.43 -3.01 16.22
N SER A 101 -0.63 -3.63 17.37
CA SER A 101 0.07 -4.84 17.78
C SER A 101 -0.91 -5.95 18.16
N SER A 102 -0.66 -7.15 17.64
CA SER A 102 -1.33 -8.38 18.09
C SER A 102 -0.28 -9.41 18.50
N GLU A 103 -0.39 -9.94 19.73
CA GLU A 103 0.58 -10.88 20.30
C GLU A 103 0.17 -12.37 20.18
N THR A 104 -1.12 -12.70 20.23
CA THR A 104 -1.59 -14.10 20.18
C THR A 104 -2.93 -14.24 19.46
N ASP A 105 -2.89 -14.42 18.15
CA ASP A 105 -4.11 -14.68 17.40
C ASP A 105 -4.26 -16.15 17.00
N SER A 106 -5.47 -16.69 17.18
CA SER A 106 -5.88 -17.97 16.58
C SER A 106 -6.74 -17.77 15.31
N LEU A 107 -6.98 -16.51 14.95
CA LEU A 107 -7.86 -16.05 13.87
C LEU A 107 -7.16 -14.98 13.04
N ALA A 108 -7.58 -14.78 11.79
CA ALA A 108 -7.05 -13.69 10.96
C ALA A 108 -7.49 -12.34 11.53
N THR A 109 -6.54 -11.42 11.71
CA THR A 109 -6.80 -10.09 12.26
C THR A 109 -6.70 -9.04 11.18
N VAL A 110 -7.72 -8.18 11.09
CA VAL A 110 -7.66 -6.97 10.28
C VAL A 110 -7.25 -5.81 11.17
N LEU A 111 -6.06 -5.25 10.90
CA LEU A 111 -5.51 -4.08 11.56
C LEU A 111 -5.55 -2.92 10.59
N GLY A 112 -6.17 -1.79 10.93
CA GLY A 112 -6.24 -0.74 9.93
C GLY A 112 -6.84 0.60 10.32
N LEU A 113 -6.66 1.54 9.40
CA LEU A 113 -7.19 2.89 9.42
C LEU A 113 -7.99 3.11 8.14
N THR A 114 -9.27 3.42 8.29
CA THR A 114 -10.17 3.65 7.15
C THR A 114 -10.91 4.95 7.31
N THR A 115 -10.91 5.78 6.27
CA THR A 115 -11.84 6.91 6.18
C THR A 115 -13.08 6.51 5.39
N ALA A 116 -14.26 6.96 5.80
CA ALA A 116 -15.50 6.74 5.06
C ALA A 116 -15.73 7.83 4.00
N LEU A 117 -15.32 9.07 4.26
CA LEU A 117 -15.47 10.22 3.35
C LEU A 117 -14.26 11.16 3.30
N GLY A 118 -13.24 10.97 4.14
CA GLY A 118 -12.09 11.89 4.19
C GLY A 118 -10.84 11.40 3.47
N THR A 119 -9.75 12.13 3.69
CA THR A 119 -8.40 11.77 3.25
C THR A 119 -7.65 11.00 4.32
N PHE A 120 -6.74 10.13 3.89
CA PHE A 120 -5.71 9.56 4.75
C PHE A 120 -4.39 10.30 4.49
N THR A 121 -3.79 10.85 5.54
CA THR A 121 -2.52 11.58 5.49
C THR A 121 -1.60 11.07 6.60
N ASN A 122 -0.45 10.52 6.23
CA ASN A 122 0.65 10.29 7.16
C ASN A 122 1.78 11.28 6.86
N GLY A 123 1.88 12.34 7.66
CA GLY A 123 2.82 13.43 7.45
C GLY A 123 4.28 13.03 7.67
N ALA A 124 5.21 13.96 7.44
CA ALA A 124 6.64 13.69 7.46
C ALA A 124 7.18 13.20 8.82
N ASP A 125 6.55 13.63 9.93
CA ASP A 125 6.89 13.15 11.27
C ASP A 125 6.09 11.88 11.67
N GLY A 126 5.05 11.57 10.89
CA GLY A 126 4.13 10.47 11.08
C GLY A 126 4.77 9.09 10.93
N LYS A 127 4.52 8.21 11.91
CA LYS A 127 4.98 6.82 11.91
C LYS A 127 3.84 5.88 12.20
N ILE A 128 3.64 4.89 11.35
CA ILE A 128 2.60 3.87 11.49
C ILE A 128 3.25 2.50 11.52
N TYR A 129 2.92 1.71 12.53
CA TYR A 129 3.43 0.37 12.73
C TYR A 129 2.29 -0.63 12.78
N PHE A 130 2.38 -1.67 11.97
CA PHE A 130 1.56 -2.87 12.08
C PHE A 130 2.46 -4.03 12.46
N ASP A 131 2.18 -4.63 13.62
CA ASP A 131 2.88 -5.79 14.14
C ASP A 131 1.90 -6.90 14.46
N SER A 132 2.05 -8.07 13.85
CA SER A 132 1.21 -9.23 14.17
C SER A 132 2.03 -10.47 14.44
N GLN A 133 1.64 -11.18 15.49
CA GLN A 133 2.26 -12.40 15.97
C GLN A 133 1.21 -13.54 16.03
N ASP A 134 1.66 -14.74 15.64
CA ASP A 134 0.99 -16.04 15.79
C ASP A 134 -0.33 -16.37 15.04
N GLY A 135 -0.47 -17.67 14.78
CA GLY A 135 -1.67 -18.44 14.40
C GLY A 135 -2.27 -18.25 13.01
N VAL A 136 -2.43 -17.04 12.49
CA VAL A 136 -3.00 -16.76 11.17
C VAL A 136 -2.40 -15.47 10.58
N ALA A 137 -2.27 -15.40 9.25
CA ALA A 137 -1.81 -14.18 8.58
C ALA A 137 -2.79 -13.03 8.78
N SER A 138 -2.28 -11.86 9.18
CA SER A 138 -3.06 -10.63 9.34
C SER A 138 -3.23 -9.88 8.02
N VAL A 139 -4.22 -8.99 8.01
CA VAL A 139 -4.43 -7.98 6.97
C VAL A 139 -4.16 -6.61 7.57
N TYR A 140 -3.31 -5.82 6.90
CA TYR A 140 -2.99 -4.44 7.25
C TYR A 140 -3.69 -3.51 6.25
N GLU A 141 -4.62 -2.70 6.73
CA GLU A 141 -5.50 -1.89 5.89
C GLU A 141 -5.28 -0.40 6.13
N LEU A 142 -4.98 0.34 5.06
CA LEU A 142 -4.90 1.80 5.04
C LEU A 142 -5.76 2.32 3.89
N VAL A 143 -6.88 2.96 4.20
CA VAL A 143 -7.87 3.39 3.20
C VAL A 143 -8.24 4.85 3.35
N GLY A 144 -8.09 5.61 2.25
CA GLY A 144 -8.58 6.98 2.11
C GLY A 144 -9.60 7.12 0.99
N VAL A 145 -10.80 7.67 1.25
CA VAL A 145 -11.91 7.71 0.26
C VAL A 145 -11.92 8.96 -0.64
N ASN A 146 -11.09 9.97 -0.33
CA ASN A 146 -10.89 11.14 -1.18
C ASN A 146 -9.42 11.56 -1.30
N GLY A 147 -8.50 10.64 -1.04
CA GLY A 147 -7.06 10.88 -1.09
C GLY A 147 -6.30 10.01 -0.11
N TRP A 148 -5.08 9.63 -0.51
CA TRP A 148 -4.15 8.86 0.29
C TRP A 148 -2.75 9.44 0.08
N GLU A 149 -2.11 9.89 1.17
CA GLU A 149 -0.79 10.50 1.15
C GLU A 149 0.07 9.94 2.29
N ASN A 150 1.36 9.68 1.99
CA ASN A 150 2.37 9.27 2.95
C ASN A 150 3.70 9.98 2.68
N ASP A 151 4.12 10.82 3.61
CA ASP A 151 5.44 11.46 3.67
C ASP A 151 6.34 10.84 4.75
N GLY A 152 5.73 10.13 5.70
CA GLY A 152 6.39 9.52 6.84
C GLY A 152 6.76 8.05 6.66
N LEU A 153 6.72 7.28 7.76
CA LEU A 153 7.03 5.85 7.78
C LEU A 153 5.76 5.01 7.97
N ILE A 154 5.57 4.00 7.11
CA ILE A 154 4.62 2.90 7.30
C ILE A 154 5.42 1.59 7.35
N TYR A 155 5.38 0.90 8.47
CA TYR A 155 6.09 -0.37 8.67
C TYR A 155 5.09 -1.49 8.98
N MET A 156 5.08 -2.52 8.13
CA MET A 156 4.18 -3.67 8.26
C MET A 156 4.99 -4.95 8.45
N ARG A 157 4.73 -5.65 9.55
CA ARG A 157 5.43 -6.89 9.91
C ARG A 157 4.48 -8.00 10.35
N GLN A 158 4.61 -9.14 9.69
CA GLN A 158 4.07 -10.42 10.13
C GLN A 158 5.19 -11.30 10.69
N SER A 159 4.98 -11.89 11.87
CA SER A 159 5.96 -12.80 12.48
C SER A 159 5.66 -14.28 12.19
N ASN A 160 6.59 -15.15 12.61
CA ASN A 160 6.44 -16.62 12.68
C ASN A 160 6.29 -17.36 11.33
N ASN A 161 7.01 -16.88 10.31
CA ASN A 161 7.04 -17.46 8.95
C ASN A 161 5.67 -17.48 8.24
N LEU A 162 4.74 -16.64 8.69
CA LEU A 162 3.51 -16.33 7.97
C LEU A 162 3.75 -15.09 7.10
N VAL A 163 2.93 -14.94 6.07
CA VAL A 163 2.96 -13.76 5.20
C VAL A 163 1.69 -12.96 5.40
N GLY A 164 1.80 -11.76 5.98
CA GLY A 164 0.69 -10.82 6.14
C GLY A 164 0.29 -10.23 4.79
N THR A 165 -0.89 -9.61 4.71
CA THR A 165 -1.37 -8.94 3.50
C THR A 165 -1.50 -7.44 3.74
N ALA A 166 -0.83 -6.62 2.93
CA ALA A 166 -0.99 -5.17 2.92
C ALA A 166 -2.06 -4.76 1.89
N LEU A 167 -3.04 -3.97 2.33
CA LEU A 167 -4.09 -3.36 1.53
C LEU A 167 -3.99 -1.83 1.68
N ILE A 168 -3.37 -1.20 0.70
CA ILE A 168 -3.34 0.26 0.56
C ILE A 168 -4.37 0.62 -0.51
N ASN A 169 -5.39 1.38 -0.14
CA ASN A 169 -6.47 1.74 -1.04
C ASN A 169 -6.81 3.23 -0.98
N SER A 170 -7.08 3.79 -2.15
CA SER A 170 -7.60 5.14 -2.32
C SER A 170 -8.87 4.99 -3.13
N VAL A 171 -10.00 5.46 -2.61
CA VAL A 171 -11.21 5.68 -3.40
C VAL A 171 -11.22 7.17 -3.76
N ASN A 172 -11.82 7.52 -4.89
CA ASN A 172 -12.12 8.91 -5.20
C ASN A 172 -13.56 8.98 -5.69
N ILE A 173 -14.49 9.34 -4.80
CA ILE A 173 -15.93 9.36 -5.12
C ILE A 173 -16.22 10.40 -6.21
N GLY A 174 -15.53 11.55 -6.19
CA GLY A 174 -15.63 12.57 -7.24
C GLY A 174 -15.03 12.10 -8.57
N GLY A 175 -13.93 11.37 -8.50
CA GLY A 175 -13.19 10.77 -9.61
C GLY A 175 -13.97 9.68 -10.34
N LEU A 176 -14.77 8.89 -9.60
CA LEU A 176 -15.62 7.83 -10.17
C LEU A 176 -16.66 8.39 -11.15
N LEU A 177 -17.08 9.64 -10.99
CA LEU A 177 -18.01 10.33 -11.89
C LEU A 177 -17.31 10.99 -13.09
N SER A 178 -16.01 11.28 -12.97
CA SER A 178 -15.19 11.90 -14.04
C SER A 178 -14.28 10.92 -14.79
N GLY A 179 -14.23 9.65 -14.37
CA GLY A 179 -13.30 8.65 -14.91
C GLY A 179 -11.85 8.86 -14.49
N SER A 180 -11.62 9.52 -13.35
CA SER A 180 -10.27 9.74 -12.81
C SER A 180 -9.69 8.44 -12.24
N ILE A 181 -8.37 8.32 -12.36
CA ILE A 181 -7.59 7.22 -11.81
C ILE A 181 -7.62 7.29 -10.28
N LEU A 182 -7.66 6.12 -9.62
CA LEU A 182 -7.42 6.02 -8.18
C LEU A 182 -5.92 6.15 -7.95
N GLU A 183 -5.52 7.21 -7.24
CA GLU A 183 -4.13 7.56 -7.01
C GLU A 183 -3.86 7.64 -5.50
N ALA A 184 -2.65 7.21 -5.13
CA ALA A 184 -2.06 7.38 -3.82
C ALA A 184 -0.68 8.03 -4.01
N THR A 185 -0.33 8.98 -3.15
CA THR A 185 0.99 9.61 -3.14
C THR A 185 1.81 9.04 -2.00
N ASN A 186 3.01 8.56 -2.30
CA ASN A 186 3.98 8.12 -1.31
C ASN A 186 5.31 8.81 -1.61
N ASP A 187 5.65 9.82 -0.81
CA ASP A 187 6.95 10.49 -0.76
C ASP A 187 7.80 10.00 0.43
N GLY A 188 7.19 9.22 1.33
CA GLY A 188 7.82 8.60 2.49
C GLY A 188 8.35 7.18 2.26
N SER A 189 8.33 6.39 3.33
CA SER A 189 8.86 5.02 3.38
C SER A 189 7.76 4.02 3.70
N ILE A 190 7.61 2.99 2.87
CA ILE A 190 6.75 1.82 3.13
C ILE A 190 7.63 0.59 3.26
N CYS A 191 7.55 -0.11 4.38
CA CYS A 191 8.36 -1.30 4.66
C CYS A 191 7.49 -2.55 4.77
N LEU A 192 7.84 -3.58 4.01
CA LEU A 192 7.12 -4.86 3.94
C LEU A 192 8.00 -5.98 4.51
N ASP A 193 7.82 -6.30 5.79
CA ASP A 193 8.50 -7.41 6.47
C ASP A 193 7.57 -8.61 6.58
N SER A 194 7.92 -9.70 5.89
CA SER A 194 7.06 -10.89 5.74
C SER A 194 5.62 -10.50 5.35
N THR A 195 5.48 -9.50 4.50
CA THR A 195 4.20 -8.91 4.11
C THR A 195 4.08 -8.84 2.60
N ALA A 196 2.96 -9.30 2.07
CA ALA A 196 2.63 -9.22 0.65
C ALA A 196 1.73 -8.01 0.39
N TYR A 197 2.20 -7.08 -0.44
CA TYR A 197 1.41 -5.98 -0.97
C TYR A 197 0.94 -6.32 -2.38
N THR A 198 -0.35 -6.12 -2.68
CA THR A 198 -0.86 -6.19 -4.05
C THR A 198 -1.31 -4.81 -4.48
N GLN A 199 -0.69 -4.28 -5.53
CA GLN A 199 -1.00 -2.97 -6.06
C GLN A 199 -2.35 -3.01 -6.79
N LEU A 200 -3.29 -2.18 -6.36
CA LEU A 200 -4.62 -2.02 -6.96
C LEU A 200 -4.87 -0.61 -7.52
N LEU A 201 -3.93 0.31 -7.33
CA LEU A 201 -4.03 1.72 -7.68
C LEU A 201 -2.67 2.28 -8.10
N SER A 202 -2.67 3.45 -8.73
CA SER A 202 -1.43 4.14 -9.07
C SER A 202 -0.76 4.70 -7.81
N VAL A 203 0.50 4.34 -7.55
CA VAL A 203 1.27 4.94 -6.45
C VAL A 203 2.32 5.87 -7.06
N GLN A 204 2.16 7.16 -6.82
CA GLN A 204 3.04 8.22 -7.31
C GLN A 204 3.92 8.74 -6.18
N GLY A 205 4.96 9.51 -6.52
CA GLY A 205 5.83 10.18 -5.57
C GLY A 205 7.27 9.67 -5.58
N ASP A 206 8.13 10.40 -4.88
CA ASP A 206 9.58 10.17 -4.79
C ASP A 206 9.96 9.24 -3.61
N GLY A 207 8.97 8.63 -2.96
CA GLY A 207 9.14 7.74 -1.83
C GLY A 207 9.65 6.35 -2.22
N CYS A 208 9.74 5.46 -1.23
CA CYS A 208 10.26 4.11 -1.44
C CYS A 208 9.39 3.03 -0.81
N MET A 209 9.23 1.92 -1.55
CA MET A 209 8.72 0.66 -1.02
C MET A 209 9.89 -0.32 -0.84
N THR A 210 10.20 -0.65 0.41
CA THR A 210 11.25 -1.60 0.75
C THR A 210 10.65 -2.96 1.11
N VAL A 211 11.10 -3.99 0.42
CA VAL A 211 10.72 -5.38 0.63
C VAL A 211 11.81 -6.07 1.46
N LEU A 212 11.46 -6.43 2.68
CA LEU A 212 12.33 -7.12 3.63
C LEU A 212 12.13 -8.65 3.52
N ASN A 213 12.70 -9.40 4.46
CA ASN A 213 12.67 -10.87 4.46
C ASN A 213 11.24 -11.41 4.33
N GLY A 214 11.02 -12.30 3.36
CA GLY A 214 9.71 -12.93 3.12
C GLY A 214 8.61 -12.00 2.59
N GLY A 215 8.90 -10.72 2.39
CA GLY A 215 7.96 -9.76 1.82
C GLY A 215 7.83 -9.89 0.31
N SER A 216 6.73 -9.37 -0.23
CA SER A 216 6.56 -9.28 -1.69
C SER A 216 5.72 -8.11 -2.14
N ILE A 217 6.01 -7.59 -3.33
CA ILE A 217 5.13 -6.67 -4.06
C ILE A 217 4.57 -7.42 -5.27
N ASN A 218 3.25 -7.42 -5.41
CA ASN A 218 2.52 -7.95 -6.55
C ASN A 218 1.89 -6.77 -7.30
N SER A 219 2.55 -6.29 -8.33
CA SER A 219 2.04 -5.20 -9.15
C SER A 219 1.06 -5.77 -10.19
N LEU A 220 -0.24 -5.51 -10.03
CA LEU A 220 -1.28 -5.86 -11.00
C LEU A 220 -1.44 -4.70 -12.01
N LEU A 221 -0.60 -4.66 -13.02
CA LEU A 221 -0.67 -3.60 -14.04
C LEU A 221 -1.83 -3.87 -15.02
N ASP A 222 -2.82 -2.97 -15.04
CA ASP A 222 -3.85 -2.89 -16.09
C ASP A 222 -3.52 -1.76 -17.07
N ILE A 223 -3.26 -2.13 -18.32
CA ILE A 223 -2.48 -1.34 -19.28
C ILE A 223 -3.23 -1.15 -20.59
N ALA A 224 -4.47 -1.60 -20.62
CA ALA A 224 -5.37 -1.21 -21.67
C ALA A 224 -5.70 0.29 -21.66
N THR A 225 -5.57 0.93 -20.51
CA THR A 225 -6.11 2.26 -20.24
C THR A 225 -5.04 3.24 -19.71
N GLY A 226 -3.85 2.78 -19.33
CA GLY A 226 -2.81 3.63 -18.72
C GLY A 226 -3.16 4.07 -17.29
N VAL A 227 -3.89 3.24 -16.54
CA VAL A 227 -4.58 3.63 -15.31
C VAL A 227 -3.78 3.33 -14.03
N ILE A 228 -2.77 2.46 -14.03
CA ILE A 228 -1.99 2.16 -12.81
C ILE A 228 -0.50 2.37 -13.09
N GLY A 229 0.08 3.42 -12.48
CA GLY A 229 1.52 3.73 -12.49
C GLY A 229 2.19 3.35 -11.17
N LEU A 230 3.51 3.23 -11.20
CA LEU A 230 4.31 3.08 -10.00
C LEU A 230 5.60 3.89 -10.17
N ASP A 231 5.63 5.09 -9.58
CA ASP A 231 6.74 6.02 -9.71
C ASP A 231 7.75 5.91 -8.55
N ASN A 232 7.34 5.28 -7.44
CA ASN A 232 8.20 5.06 -6.29
C ASN A 232 9.40 4.16 -6.60
N ASP A 233 10.47 4.38 -5.83
CA ASP A 233 11.61 3.49 -5.80
C ASP A 233 11.23 2.16 -5.12
N ILE A 234 11.75 1.04 -5.63
CA ILE A 234 11.60 -0.28 -5.02
C ILE A 234 12.95 -0.76 -4.52
N TYR A 235 13.03 -1.17 -3.25
CA TYR A 235 14.24 -1.74 -2.69
C TYR A 235 14.02 -3.18 -2.21
N LEU A 236 14.72 -4.13 -2.82
CA LEU A 236 14.77 -5.52 -2.40
C LEU A 236 15.91 -5.68 -1.37
N ALA A 237 15.58 -5.46 -0.10
CA ALA A 237 16.59 -5.35 0.95
C ALA A 237 17.10 -6.71 1.47
N ASP A 238 16.38 -7.80 1.19
CA ASP A 238 16.71 -9.14 1.69
C ASP A 238 16.71 -10.19 0.56
N GLY A 239 17.52 -11.25 0.70
CA GLY A 239 17.62 -12.33 -0.28
C GLY A 239 16.34 -13.17 -0.43
N ASN A 240 15.41 -13.12 0.51
CA ASN A 240 14.11 -13.79 0.39
C ASN A 240 12.98 -12.84 -0.06
N SER A 241 13.30 -11.60 -0.43
CA SER A 241 12.31 -10.67 -0.96
C SER A 241 11.93 -11.03 -2.40
N ASN A 242 10.70 -10.70 -2.80
CA ASN A 242 10.20 -10.99 -4.15
C ASN A 242 9.43 -9.80 -4.74
N LEU A 243 9.69 -9.49 -6.00
CA LEU A 243 8.91 -8.54 -6.77
C LEU A 243 8.21 -9.28 -7.91
N GLN A 244 6.89 -9.36 -7.84
CA GLN A 244 6.04 -9.93 -8.88
C GLN A 244 5.41 -8.81 -9.68
N ILE A 245 5.63 -8.81 -10.99
CA ILE A 245 5.13 -7.75 -11.87
C ILE A 245 4.22 -8.34 -12.94
N GLY A 246 3.00 -7.79 -13.01
CA GLY A 246 2.11 -7.90 -14.16
C GLY A 246 2.70 -7.13 -15.33
N LEU A 247 2.73 -7.70 -16.52
CA LEU A 247 3.57 -7.17 -17.59
C LEU A 247 2.97 -5.96 -18.31
N GLY A 248 3.87 -5.01 -18.56
CA GLY A 248 3.69 -3.56 -18.62
C GLY A 248 3.23 -2.87 -19.92
N SER A 249 3.07 -3.58 -21.04
CA SER A 249 2.71 -2.95 -22.33
C SER A 249 2.43 -4.02 -23.37
N LEU A 250 1.49 -3.83 -24.32
CA LEU A 250 1.37 -4.71 -25.50
C LEU A 250 2.04 -4.03 -26.71
N SER A 251 3.30 -4.31 -27.00
CA SER A 251 3.95 -3.86 -28.23
C SER A 251 3.95 -4.99 -29.26
N VAL A 252 2.98 -5.05 -30.19
CA VAL A 252 3.05 -6.05 -31.29
C VAL A 252 3.98 -5.51 -32.36
N GLY A 253 5.27 -5.82 -32.21
CA GLY A 253 6.31 -5.47 -33.16
C GLY A 253 6.22 -6.27 -34.46
N VAL A 254 5.21 -6.00 -35.31
CA VAL A 254 5.43 -6.05 -36.75
C VAL A 254 6.14 -4.76 -37.12
N SER A 255 7.24 -4.85 -37.87
CA SER A 255 8.02 -3.69 -38.32
C SER A 255 7.10 -2.60 -38.90
N GLY A 256 6.68 -1.64 -38.07
CA GLY A 256 5.89 -0.47 -38.43
C GLY A 256 4.36 -0.43 -38.18
N VAL A 257 3.71 -1.24 -37.32
CA VAL A 257 2.22 -1.10 -37.20
C VAL A 257 1.59 -0.94 -35.82
N ILE A 258 2.06 -1.50 -34.69
CA ILE A 258 1.39 -1.25 -33.39
C ILE A 258 2.40 -1.20 -32.23
N ASP A 259 2.77 0.02 -31.83
CA ASP A 259 3.52 0.29 -30.60
C ASP A 259 2.52 0.90 -29.59
N ILE A 260 1.97 0.09 -28.68
CA ILE A 260 1.05 0.57 -27.63
C ILE A 260 1.89 1.00 -26.43
N GLY A 261 2.46 2.20 -26.53
CA GLY A 261 3.14 2.90 -25.42
C GLY A 261 4.62 2.56 -25.22
N THR A 262 5.31 3.41 -24.47
CA THR A 262 6.68 3.18 -24.01
C THR A 262 6.68 2.21 -22.83
N ALA A 263 7.55 1.20 -22.85
CA ALA A 263 7.73 0.27 -21.73
C ALA A 263 7.98 1.04 -20.41
N PRO A 264 7.22 0.78 -19.33
CA PRO A 264 7.44 1.45 -18.05
C PRO A 264 8.84 1.12 -17.53
N THR A 265 9.46 2.10 -16.87
CA THR A 265 10.78 1.96 -16.26
C THR A 265 10.66 2.16 -14.76
N TYR A 266 11.05 1.16 -13.98
CA TYR A 266 11.04 1.20 -12.52
C TYR A 266 12.46 1.38 -11.98
N ASN A 267 12.61 2.15 -10.92
CA ASN A 267 13.86 2.16 -10.15
C ASN A 267 13.85 0.99 -9.18
N LEU A 268 14.86 0.13 -9.30
CA LEU A 268 14.98 -1.08 -8.50
C LEU A 268 16.38 -1.15 -7.88
N TYR A 269 16.41 -1.26 -6.56
CA TYR A 269 17.64 -1.37 -5.78
C TYR A 269 17.73 -2.77 -5.16
N GLY A 270 18.95 -3.22 -4.89
CA GLY A 270 19.18 -4.46 -4.12
C GLY A 270 18.94 -5.77 -4.86
N PHE A 271 18.68 -5.75 -6.17
CA PHE A 271 18.42 -6.98 -6.93
C PHE A 271 19.65 -7.92 -6.94
N GLY A 272 19.45 -9.21 -6.69
CA GLY A 272 20.50 -10.22 -6.51
C GLY A 272 20.56 -10.76 -5.08
N GLY A 273 21.61 -11.53 -4.76
CA GLY A 273 21.78 -12.05 -3.39
C GLY A 273 20.68 -13.02 -2.93
N GLY A 274 19.92 -13.61 -3.87
CA GLY A 274 18.86 -14.59 -3.61
C GLY A 274 17.46 -14.11 -3.97
N ASN A 275 17.21 -12.80 -4.02
CA ASN A 275 15.88 -12.28 -4.33
C ASN A 275 15.52 -12.50 -5.81
N SER A 276 14.23 -12.41 -6.12
CA SER A 276 13.72 -12.71 -7.45
C SER A 276 12.80 -11.64 -8.01
N LEU A 277 12.86 -11.48 -9.34
CA LEU A 277 11.84 -10.81 -10.11
C LEU A 277 10.97 -11.87 -10.77
N GLN A 278 9.72 -11.98 -10.32
CA GLN A 278 8.78 -12.90 -10.92
C GLN A 278 7.90 -12.17 -11.94
N ILE A 279 7.73 -12.83 -13.06
CA ILE A 279 6.84 -12.37 -14.11
C ILE A 279 5.53 -13.12 -13.97
N LEU A 280 4.44 -12.39 -13.74
CA LEU A 280 3.12 -13.00 -13.70
C LEU A 280 2.72 -13.39 -15.13
N GLY A 281 2.75 -14.69 -15.38
CA GLY A 281 2.46 -15.31 -16.66
C GLY A 281 1.02 -15.08 -17.11
N LEU A 282 0.84 -15.15 -18.43
CA LEU A 282 -0.35 -14.84 -19.22
C LEU A 282 -1.64 -15.66 -18.90
N GLY A 283 -1.72 -16.35 -17.77
CA GLY A 283 -2.95 -16.98 -17.27
C GLY A 283 -4.01 -15.96 -16.79
N ALA A 284 -3.60 -14.72 -16.51
CA ALA A 284 -4.50 -13.61 -16.20
C ALA A 284 -5.06 -12.88 -17.46
N ILE A 285 -4.76 -13.37 -18.66
CA ILE A 285 -5.17 -12.74 -19.94
C ILE A 285 -6.63 -12.96 -20.29
N ASP A 286 -7.32 -13.86 -19.60
CA ASP A 286 -8.78 -13.99 -19.71
C ASP A 286 -9.50 -12.67 -19.30
N GLY A 287 -8.81 -11.74 -18.60
CA GLY A 287 -9.30 -10.39 -18.34
C GLY A 287 -9.03 -9.37 -19.46
N LEU A 288 -8.03 -9.60 -20.32
CA LEU A 288 -7.66 -8.66 -21.41
C LEU A 288 -8.67 -8.68 -22.58
N SER A 289 -9.44 -9.76 -22.75
CA SER A 289 -10.50 -9.85 -23.76
C SER A 289 -11.64 -8.84 -23.54
N ASN A 290 -11.78 -8.31 -22.31
CA ASN A 290 -12.79 -7.32 -21.97
C ASN A 290 -12.36 -5.87 -22.23
N ILE A 291 -11.13 -5.65 -22.71
CA ILE A 291 -10.67 -4.32 -23.05
C ILE A 291 -11.21 -3.95 -24.44
N PRO A 292 -11.99 -2.85 -24.57
CA PRO A 292 -12.74 -2.53 -25.80
C PRO A 292 -11.90 -2.31 -27.08
N LEU A 293 -10.57 -2.30 -26.99
CA LEU A 293 -9.64 -2.04 -28.11
C LEU A 293 -8.45 -3.02 -28.19
N LEU A 294 -7.88 -3.46 -27.05
CA LEU A 294 -6.78 -4.44 -27.04
C LEU A 294 -7.26 -5.89 -27.11
N GLY A 295 -8.38 -6.22 -26.47
CA GLY A 295 -8.91 -7.59 -26.42
C GLY A 295 -9.03 -8.20 -27.82
N PRO A 296 -9.73 -7.56 -28.77
CA PRO A 296 -9.88 -8.11 -30.11
C PRO A 296 -8.58 -8.24 -30.92
N VAL A 297 -7.59 -7.35 -30.71
CA VAL A 297 -6.31 -7.39 -31.45
C VAL A 297 -5.38 -8.45 -30.85
N LEU A 298 -5.28 -8.52 -29.53
CA LEU A 298 -4.51 -9.53 -28.83
C LEU A 298 -5.12 -10.91 -29.04
N ASP A 299 -6.45 -11.03 -28.97
CA ASP A 299 -7.17 -12.26 -29.29
C ASP A 299 -7.00 -12.64 -30.76
N LEU A 300 -7.00 -11.68 -31.70
CA LEU A 300 -6.72 -11.97 -33.10
C LEU A 300 -5.29 -12.46 -33.30
N VAL A 301 -4.29 -11.83 -32.66
CA VAL A 301 -2.88 -12.25 -32.74
C VAL A 301 -2.70 -13.62 -32.08
N LEU A 302 -3.21 -13.82 -30.86
CA LEU A 302 -3.16 -15.12 -30.19
C LEU A 302 -3.95 -16.18 -30.96
N ALA A 303 -5.11 -15.87 -31.53
CA ALA A 303 -5.90 -16.82 -32.32
C ALA A 303 -5.24 -17.13 -33.65
N LEU A 304 -4.58 -16.16 -34.32
CA LEU A 304 -3.75 -16.42 -35.50
C LEU A 304 -2.58 -17.33 -35.14
N VAL A 305 -1.82 -16.99 -34.10
CA VAL A 305 -0.66 -17.80 -33.71
C VAL A 305 -1.12 -19.19 -33.22
N LYS A 306 -2.18 -19.28 -32.40
CA LYS A 306 -2.79 -20.55 -31.96
C LYS A 306 -3.29 -21.40 -33.14
N GLY A 307 -3.93 -20.76 -34.12
CA GLY A 307 -4.42 -21.41 -35.34
C GLY A 307 -3.32 -21.88 -36.28
N LEU A 308 -2.14 -21.24 -36.24
CA LEU A 308 -0.99 -21.59 -37.09
C LEU A 308 -0.05 -22.64 -36.49
N VAL A 309 0.19 -22.62 -35.17
CA VAL A 309 1.23 -23.45 -34.53
C VAL A 309 0.76 -24.27 -33.33
N GLY A 310 -0.53 -24.20 -32.96
CA GLY A 310 -1.03 -24.81 -31.73
C GLY A 310 -0.69 -23.96 -30.50
N ASN A 311 -0.36 -24.59 -29.36
CA ASN A 311 -0.09 -23.85 -28.12
C ASN A 311 1.07 -22.85 -28.29
N VAL A 312 0.80 -21.57 -28.07
CA VAL A 312 1.81 -20.51 -28.06
C VAL A 312 2.56 -20.58 -26.75
N ILE A 313 3.83 -20.96 -26.80
CA ILE A 313 4.71 -20.85 -25.65
C ILE A 313 5.28 -19.44 -25.64
N LEU A 314 5.10 -18.75 -24.53
CA LEU A 314 5.62 -17.43 -24.25
C LEU A 314 6.66 -17.57 -23.15
N GLY A 315 7.73 -16.80 -23.25
CA GLY A 315 8.81 -16.83 -22.29
C GLY A 315 9.47 -15.46 -22.19
N PRO A 316 10.02 -15.13 -21.02
CA PRO A 316 10.75 -13.89 -20.87
C PRO A 316 12.11 -13.99 -21.56
N VAL A 317 12.48 -12.88 -22.19
CA VAL A 317 13.80 -12.61 -22.74
C VAL A 317 14.31 -11.38 -22.04
N ILE A 318 15.52 -11.48 -21.50
CA ILE A 318 16.13 -10.40 -20.74
C ILE A 318 17.32 -9.83 -21.50
N SER A 319 17.55 -8.53 -21.34
CA SER A 319 18.77 -7.87 -21.80
C SER A 319 19.16 -6.79 -20.81
N TYR A 320 20.42 -6.76 -20.41
CA TYR A 320 20.96 -5.73 -19.53
C TYR A 320 21.94 -4.84 -20.30
N ASP A 321 21.72 -3.53 -20.24
CA ASP A 321 22.63 -2.52 -20.78
C ASP A 321 23.45 -1.91 -19.63
N SER A 322 24.73 -2.27 -19.56
CA SER A 322 25.64 -1.80 -18.51
C SER A 322 25.95 -0.30 -18.60
N SER A 323 25.71 0.35 -19.74
CA SER A 323 25.96 1.79 -19.90
C SER A 323 24.85 2.64 -19.30
N THR A 324 23.61 2.14 -19.36
CA THR A 324 22.42 2.78 -18.78
C THR A 324 21.99 2.15 -17.46
N GLN A 325 22.59 1.01 -17.10
CA GLN A 325 22.24 0.17 -15.94
C GLN A 325 20.79 -0.33 -15.98
N VAL A 326 20.22 -0.45 -17.18
CA VAL A 326 18.82 -0.86 -17.38
C VAL A 326 18.74 -2.35 -17.73
N LEU A 327 18.00 -3.10 -16.94
CA LEU A 327 17.52 -4.44 -17.28
C LEU A 327 16.18 -4.31 -18.01
N THR A 328 16.12 -4.77 -19.24
CA THR A 328 14.88 -4.89 -20.01
C THR A 328 14.39 -6.33 -19.95
N VAL A 329 13.10 -6.48 -19.68
CA VAL A 329 12.39 -7.76 -19.62
C VAL A 329 11.29 -7.74 -20.66
N ASP A 330 11.49 -8.52 -21.71
CA ASP A 330 10.55 -8.66 -22.82
C ASP A 330 9.84 -10.01 -22.76
N ILE A 331 8.55 -10.01 -23.09
CA ILE A 331 7.79 -11.24 -23.31
C ILE A 331 7.62 -11.44 -24.79
N ASN A 332 8.27 -12.48 -25.28
CA ASN A 332 8.31 -12.78 -26.69
C ASN A 332 7.59 -14.08 -26.97
N VAL A 333 7.02 -14.16 -28.18
CA VAL A 333 6.71 -15.46 -28.78
C VAL A 333 8.03 -16.19 -28.99
N LEU A 334 8.14 -17.42 -28.48
CA LEU A 334 9.40 -18.16 -28.58
C LEU A 334 9.89 -18.24 -30.03
N PRO A 335 11.20 -18.09 -30.30
CA PRO A 335 11.75 -18.13 -31.66
C PRO A 335 11.33 -19.39 -32.44
N ALA A 336 11.28 -20.54 -31.77
CA ALA A 336 10.83 -21.80 -32.38
C ALA A 336 9.39 -21.73 -32.92
N VAL A 337 8.49 -21.04 -32.21
CA VAL A 337 7.11 -20.82 -32.63
C VAL A 337 7.07 -19.90 -33.85
N ILE A 338 7.86 -18.81 -33.86
CA ILE A 338 7.95 -17.90 -35.00
C ILE A 338 8.52 -18.62 -36.24
N THR A 339 9.56 -19.43 -36.07
CA THR A 339 10.15 -20.23 -37.15
C THR A 339 9.14 -21.21 -37.74
N ALA A 340 8.36 -21.89 -36.89
CA ALA A 340 7.27 -22.76 -37.36
C ALA A 340 6.21 -21.96 -38.13
N ALA A 341 5.76 -20.83 -37.60
CA ALA A 341 4.75 -19.98 -38.24
C ALA A 341 5.23 -19.39 -39.58
N LYS A 342 6.52 -19.06 -39.71
CA LYS A 342 7.14 -18.57 -40.95
C LYS A 342 7.03 -19.56 -42.12
N THR A 343 6.88 -20.86 -41.86
CA THR A 343 6.66 -21.86 -42.92
C THR A 343 5.30 -21.70 -43.61
N LEU A 344 4.32 -21.13 -42.90
CA LEU A 344 2.96 -20.88 -43.39
C LEU A 344 2.78 -19.43 -43.85
N ILE A 345 3.42 -18.48 -43.15
CA ILE A 345 3.40 -17.05 -43.49
C ILE A 345 4.85 -16.55 -43.58
N PRO A 346 5.49 -16.63 -44.77
CA PRO A 346 6.89 -16.24 -44.95
C PRO A 346 7.21 -14.78 -44.60
N LEU A 347 6.18 -13.93 -44.57
CA LEU A 347 6.28 -12.50 -44.24
C LEU A 347 6.25 -12.19 -42.73
N LEU A 348 6.11 -13.20 -41.86
CA LEU A 348 6.16 -12.97 -40.41
C LEU A 348 7.51 -12.35 -39.99
N PRO A 349 7.52 -11.44 -39.00
CA PRO A 349 8.76 -10.90 -38.47
C PRO A 349 9.58 -11.99 -37.77
N SER A 350 10.89 -11.75 -37.62
CA SER A 350 11.81 -12.68 -36.94
C SER A 350 11.63 -12.71 -35.42
N SER A 351 10.93 -11.72 -34.87
CA SER A 351 10.60 -11.59 -33.45
C SER A 351 9.20 -10.99 -33.33
N ILE A 352 8.38 -11.53 -32.45
CA ILE A 352 7.12 -10.93 -32.02
C ILE A 352 7.29 -10.66 -30.54
N ARG A 353 7.59 -9.40 -30.22
CA ARG A 353 7.45 -8.91 -28.86
C ARG A 353 5.97 -8.77 -28.58
N LEU A 354 5.57 -9.15 -27.38
CA LEU A 354 4.23 -8.91 -26.86
C LEU A 354 4.34 -7.83 -25.80
N MET A 355 5.22 -7.99 -24.82
CA MET A 355 5.29 -7.05 -23.71
C MET A 355 6.71 -6.68 -23.33
N SER A 356 6.88 -5.51 -22.72
CA SER A 356 8.19 -5.01 -22.28
C SER A 356 8.07 -4.19 -20.99
N THR A 357 9.01 -4.41 -20.08
CA THR A 357 9.21 -3.65 -18.83
C THR A 357 10.70 -3.41 -18.65
N LYS A 358 11.07 -2.26 -18.06
CA LYS A 358 12.45 -1.89 -17.77
C LYS A 358 12.67 -1.66 -16.28
N TYR A 359 13.86 -1.98 -15.82
CA TYR A 359 14.32 -1.75 -14.46
C TYR A 359 15.65 -1.02 -14.50
N ASN A 360 15.70 0.20 -13.97
CA ASN A 360 16.95 0.85 -13.67
C ASN A 360 17.50 0.25 -12.39
N LEU A 361 18.61 -0.50 -12.49
CA LEU A 361 19.16 -1.26 -11.39
C LEU A 361 20.17 -0.46 -10.54
N HIS A 362 20.55 0.75 -10.95
CA HIS A 362 21.45 1.65 -10.19
C HIS A 362 22.78 1.03 -9.72
N GLY A 363 23.29 0.04 -10.47
CA GLY A 363 24.55 -0.64 -10.17
C GLY A 363 25.17 -1.25 -11.42
N ASN A 364 26.45 -1.60 -11.34
CA ASN A 364 27.19 -2.22 -12.44
C ASN A 364 27.09 -3.75 -12.36
N TYR A 365 26.01 -4.30 -12.89
CA TYR A 365 25.78 -5.75 -12.91
C TYR A 365 26.57 -6.43 -14.03
N ASP A 366 26.99 -7.68 -13.80
CA ASP A 366 27.52 -8.53 -14.85
C ASP A 366 26.36 -9.12 -15.67
N SER A 367 26.23 -8.72 -16.94
CA SER A 367 25.15 -9.18 -17.81
C SER A 367 25.11 -10.70 -18.00
N THR A 368 26.22 -11.41 -17.76
CA THR A 368 26.30 -12.86 -17.89
C THR A 368 25.74 -13.62 -16.68
N MET A 369 25.48 -12.93 -15.58
CA MET A 369 25.00 -13.52 -14.33
C MET A 369 23.48 -13.47 -14.18
N PHE A 370 22.77 -12.82 -15.12
CA PHE A 370 21.31 -12.89 -15.16
C PHE A 370 20.84 -14.20 -15.78
N GLU A 371 19.83 -14.80 -15.16
CA GLU A 371 19.25 -16.05 -15.61
C GLU A 371 17.71 -15.99 -15.56
N VAL A 372 17.08 -16.62 -16.54
CA VAL A 372 15.64 -16.90 -16.54
C VAL A 372 15.42 -18.32 -16.02
N GLN A 373 14.76 -18.45 -14.87
CA GLN A 373 14.36 -19.72 -14.26
C GLN A 373 12.82 -19.83 -14.26
N GLY A 374 12.27 -20.37 -15.35
CA GLY A 374 10.81 -20.41 -15.55
C GLY A 374 10.23 -19.02 -15.75
N THR A 375 9.41 -18.55 -14.81
CA THR A 375 8.88 -17.17 -14.78
C THR A 375 9.73 -16.21 -13.97
N ASN A 376 10.77 -16.70 -13.30
CA ASN A 376 11.63 -15.89 -12.45
C ASN A 376 12.84 -15.41 -13.23
N ILE A 377 13.23 -14.17 -12.98
CA ILE A 377 14.53 -13.62 -13.34
C ILE A 377 15.32 -13.52 -12.06
N VAL A 378 16.52 -14.08 -12.08
CA VAL A 378 17.46 -14.05 -10.96
C VAL A 378 18.79 -13.48 -11.42
N TYR A 379 19.53 -12.91 -10.49
CA TYR A 379 20.92 -12.51 -10.68
C TYR A 379 21.79 -13.34 -9.74
N ASN A 380 22.63 -14.19 -10.31
CA ASN A 380 23.43 -15.18 -9.58
C ASN A 380 24.74 -14.61 -9.00
N GLY A 381 25.00 -13.31 -9.19
CA GLY A 381 26.17 -12.63 -8.66
C GLY A 381 25.90 -11.88 -7.35
N ASP A 382 26.96 -11.32 -6.77
CA ASP A 382 26.84 -10.41 -5.62
C ASP A 382 26.15 -9.12 -6.05
N VAL A 383 25.24 -8.61 -5.21
CA VAL A 383 24.60 -7.30 -5.42
C VAL A 383 25.70 -6.23 -5.52
N PRO A 384 25.83 -5.52 -6.65
CA PRO A 384 26.81 -4.45 -6.80
C PRO A 384 26.61 -3.36 -5.73
N SER A 385 27.66 -2.60 -5.42
CA SER A 385 27.51 -1.43 -4.55
C SER A 385 26.61 -0.38 -5.22
N GLN A 386 25.62 0.13 -4.49
CA GLN A 386 24.65 1.12 -4.97
C GLN A 386 24.44 2.21 -3.91
N LEU A 387 24.05 3.41 -4.36
CA LEU A 387 23.53 4.45 -3.46
C LEU A 387 22.02 4.22 -3.34
N VAL A 388 21.61 3.61 -2.24
CA VAL A 388 20.20 3.38 -1.92
C VAL A 388 19.57 4.69 -1.42
N PRO A 389 18.39 5.11 -1.94
CA PRO A 389 17.69 6.31 -1.51
C PRO A 389 17.45 6.33 0.00
N GLN A 390 17.42 7.54 0.59
CA GLN A 390 17.23 7.69 2.04
C GLN A 390 15.91 7.07 2.51
N ALA A 391 14.81 7.29 1.77
CA ALA A 391 13.50 6.69 2.06
C ALA A 391 13.55 5.15 2.09
N CYS A 392 14.36 4.52 1.24
CA CYS A 392 14.53 3.06 1.28
C CYS A 392 15.36 2.58 2.48
N SER A 393 16.34 3.39 2.92
CA SER A 393 17.28 2.97 3.98
C SER A 393 16.64 2.88 5.37
N VAL A 394 15.59 3.68 5.64
CA VAL A 394 14.89 3.74 6.93
C VAL A 394 14.43 2.34 7.37
N CYS A 395 13.87 1.58 6.44
CA CYS A 395 13.27 0.25 6.68
C CYS A 395 14.25 -0.78 7.28
N THR A 396 15.55 -0.64 7.05
CA THR A 396 16.56 -1.59 7.54
C THR A 396 16.95 -1.39 9.00
N THR A 397 16.50 -0.29 9.62
CA THR A 397 16.84 0.08 11.01
C THR A 397 15.61 0.31 11.89
N VAL A 398 14.42 -0.07 11.41
CA VAL A 398 13.17 0.18 12.12
C VAL A 398 13.12 -0.64 13.41
N THR A 399 12.78 0.05 14.50
CA THR A 399 12.40 -0.58 15.77
C THR A 399 10.95 -0.18 16.04
N ILE A 400 10.09 -1.17 16.28
CA ILE A 400 8.69 -0.92 16.66
C ILE A 400 8.69 -0.37 18.09
N PRO A 401 8.04 0.76 18.36
CA PRO A 401 7.99 1.33 19.70
C PRO A 401 7.15 0.45 20.64
N ASP A 402 7.56 0.40 21.91
CA ASP A 402 6.77 -0.27 22.94
C ASP A 402 5.43 0.45 23.13
N ILE A 403 4.34 -0.32 23.26
CA ILE A 403 3.01 0.23 23.53
C ILE A 403 2.91 0.58 25.03
N PRO A 404 2.66 1.85 25.40
CA PRO A 404 2.46 2.23 26.79
C PRO A 404 1.17 1.61 27.34
N THR A 405 1.27 0.75 28.36
CA THR A 405 0.11 0.12 29.02
C THR A 405 -0.20 0.69 30.39
N ASP A 406 0.73 1.44 30.98
CA ASP A 406 0.54 2.07 32.28
C ASP A 406 0.05 3.50 32.05
N GLY A 407 -1.24 3.76 32.32
CA GLY A 407 -1.72 5.15 32.39
C GLY A 407 -0.85 5.94 33.35
N ALA A 408 -0.57 7.21 33.07
CA ALA A 408 0.33 7.99 33.91
C ALA A 408 -0.12 7.88 35.38
N THR A 409 0.60 7.08 36.16
CA THR A 409 0.54 7.18 37.61
C THR A 409 1.20 8.50 37.90
N SER A 410 0.42 9.58 37.88
CA SER A 410 0.79 10.71 38.70
C SER A 410 1.03 10.11 40.08
N ASP A 411 2.23 10.26 40.61
CA ASP A 411 2.54 10.05 42.04
C ASP A 411 1.76 11.09 42.86
N CYS A 412 0.44 11.13 42.69
CA CYS A 412 -0.48 11.96 43.42
C CYS A 412 -1.19 11.06 44.39
N ALA A 413 -0.69 11.03 45.62
CA ALA A 413 -1.31 10.35 46.75
C ALA A 413 -2.72 10.88 47.10
N GLU A 414 -3.31 11.78 46.30
CA GLU A 414 -4.64 12.37 46.48
C GLU A 414 -5.43 12.60 45.16
N CYS A 415 -5.26 11.77 44.13
CA CYS A 415 -6.19 11.84 42.99
C CYS A 415 -7.56 11.27 43.37
N THR A 416 -8.54 12.17 43.45
CA THR A 416 -9.96 11.88 43.69
C THR A 416 -10.55 11.19 42.46
N GLU A 417 -11.34 10.12 42.63
CA GLU A 417 -12.19 9.57 41.57
C GLU A 417 -13.06 10.71 40.99
N TYR A 418 -12.88 11.06 39.73
CA TYR A 418 -13.82 11.95 39.05
C TYR A 418 -14.97 11.13 38.49
N THR A 419 -16.13 11.24 39.15
CA THR A 419 -17.41 10.88 38.54
C THR A 419 -17.79 11.97 37.54
N THR A 420 -17.75 11.66 36.25
CA THR A 420 -18.21 12.58 35.19
C THR A 420 -19.70 12.85 35.36
N THR A 421 -20.06 14.09 35.74
CA THR A 421 -21.46 14.53 35.82
C THR A 421 -21.90 15.04 34.44
N LEU A 422 -22.73 14.26 33.75
CA LEU A 422 -23.42 14.68 32.54
C LEU A 422 -24.45 15.75 32.88
N THR A 423 -24.34 16.93 32.27
CA THR A 423 -25.42 17.93 32.29
C THR A 423 -26.16 17.82 30.96
N THR A 424 -27.31 17.16 30.96
CA THR A 424 -28.24 17.21 29.81
C THR A 424 -29.10 18.45 29.96
N THR A 425 -28.94 19.42 29.07
CA THR A 425 -29.93 20.49 28.90
C THR A 425 -31.05 19.89 28.03
N ASP A 426 -32.23 19.65 28.63
CA ASP A 426 -33.41 19.39 27.81
C ASP A 426 -33.81 20.67 27.06
N SER A 427 -34.50 20.51 25.94
CA SER A 427 -34.93 21.62 25.10
C SER A 427 -36.13 22.40 25.66
N ASP A 428 -36.46 22.26 26.94
CA ASP A 428 -37.61 22.92 27.57
C ASP A 428 -37.22 24.04 28.58
N GLY A 429 -35.96 24.50 28.59
CA GLY A 429 -35.60 25.79 29.20
C GLY A 429 -34.13 26.07 29.43
#